data_AF-A0A3B7LHG6-F1
#
_entry.id   AF-A0A3B7LHG6-F1
#
_cell.length_a   1.000
_cell.length_b   1.000
_cell.length_c   1.000
_cell.angle_alpha   90.00
_cell.angle_beta   90.00
_cell.angle_gamma   90.00
#
_symmetry.space_group_name_H-M   'P 1'
#
loop_
_entity.id
_entity.type
_entity.pdbx_description
1 polymer ?
#
loop_
_entity_poly.entity_id
_entity_poly.type
_entity_poly.pdbx_seq_one_letter_code
_entity_poly.pdbx_strand_id
1 'polypeptide(L)'
;MIPRDIRHALHQHGAKGGKTARRRQLKRVEEFVAWCGCDPRQTGRGHVHRYFAAKGYAPTTARDHWYAIRLLWRVMGRPGEPPRPES
;
A
#
# COMPACT_ATOMS: atom_id res chain seq x y z
N MET A 1 -8.77 4.59 -8.93
CA MET A 1 -7.64 5.18 -9.70
C MET A 1 -6.73 5.91 -8.72
N ILE A 2 -5.40 5.75 -8.78
CA ILE A 2 -4.48 6.48 -7.89
C ILE A 2 -4.27 7.91 -8.45
N PRO A 3 -4.47 8.98 -7.66
CA PRO A 3 -4.17 10.35 -8.07
C PRO A 3 -2.72 10.55 -8.54
N ARG A 4 -2.52 11.44 -9.51
CA ARG A 4 -1.20 11.64 -10.17
C ARG A 4 -0.12 12.11 -9.20
N ASP A 5 -0.46 12.94 -8.23
CA ASP A 5 0.41 13.44 -7.16
C ASP A 5 0.89 12.29 -6.26
N ILE A 6 -0.02 11.44 -5.80
CA ILE A 6 0.32 10.25 -5.00
C ILE A 6 1.19 9.29 -5.81
N ARG A 7 0.85 9.06 -7.09
CA ARG A 7 1.67 8.23 -7.99
C ARG A 7 3.07 8.81 -8.15
N HIS A 8 3.21 10.12 -8.33
CA HIS A 8 4.50 10.79 -8.43
C HIS A 8 5.32 10.62 -7.15
N ALA A 9 4.73 10.85 -5.98
CA ALA A 9 5.41 10.71 -4.69
C ALA A 9 5.83 9.27 -4.39
N LEU A 10 4.98 8.28 -4.72
CA LEU A 10 5.36 6.85 -4.67
C LEU A 10 6.55 6.54 -5.57
N HIS A 11 6.59 7.15 -6.76
CA HIS A 11 7.71 7.04 -7.68
C HIS A 11 9.00 7.68 -7.12
N GLN A 12 8.94 8.85 -6.50
CA GLN A 12 10.10 9.49 -5.89
C GLN A 12 10.66 8.66 -4.72
N HIS A 13 9.80 8.16 -3.84
CA HIS A 13 10.26 7.36 -2.69
C HIS A 13 10.86 6.01 -3.08
N GLY A 14 10.37 5.40 -4.16
CA GLY A 14 10.91 4.13 -4.66
C GLY A 14 12.24 4.24 -5.39
N ALA A 15 12.74 5.45 -5.69
CA ALA A 15 13.97 5.65 -6.47
C ALA A 15 15.26 5.21 -5.73
N LYS A 16 15.18 4.91 -4.43
CA LYS A 16 16.31 4.42 -3.63
C LYS A 16 16.50 2.89 -3.66
N GLY A 17 15.64 2.14 -4.36
CA GLY A 17 15.73 0.68 -4.50
C GLY A 17 15.73 0.20 -5.96
N GLY A 18 15.90 -1.11 -6.17
CA GLY A 18 15.90 -1.70 -7.51
C GLY A 18 14.59 -1.51 -8.27
N LYS A 19 14.68 -1.19 -9.58
CA LYS A 19 13.54 -0.91 -10.48
C LYS A 19 12.44 -1.97 -10.41
N THR A 20 12.82 -3.25 -10.34
CA THR A 20 11.89 -4.38 -10.27
C THR A 20 11.13 -4.42 -8.95
N ALA A 21 11.82 -4.25 -7.82
CA ALA A 21 11.21 -4.23 -6.50
C ALA A 21 10.20 -3.08 -6.37
N ARG A 22 10.56 -1.89 -6.86
CA ARG A 22 9.68 -0.72 -6.91
C ARG A 22 8.41 -0.97 -7.73
N ARG A 23 8.53 -1.53 -8.94
CA ARG A 23 7.37 -1.86 -9.79
C ARG A 23 6.42 -2.84 -9.09
N ARG A 24 6.99 -3.86 -8.44
CA ARG A 24 6.23 -4.85 -7.66
C ARG A 24 5.53 -4.21 -6.46
N GLN A 25 6.14 -3.24 -5.78
CA GLN A 25 5.52 -2.52 -4.67
C GLN A 25 4.37 -1.63 -5.15
N LEU A 26 4.57 -0.88 -6.24
CA LEU A 26 3.52 -0.05 -6.85
C LEU A 26 2.31 -0.88 -7.27
N LYS A 27 2.52 -2.05 -7.89
CA LYS A 27 1.44 -2.96 -8.27
C LYS A 27 0.58 -3.37 -7.07
N ARG A 28 1.22 -3.62 -5.91
CA ARG A 28 0.51 -3.96 -4.67
C ARG A 28 -0.26 -2.77 -4.09
N VAL A 29 0.27 -1.56 -4.21
CA VAL A 29 -0.48 -0.33 -3.86
C VAL A 29 -1.71 -0.18 -4.74
N GLU A 30 -1.55 -0.35 -6.06
CA GLU A 30 -2.65 -0.29 -7.02
C GLU A 30 -3.72 -1.33 -6.70
N GLU A 31 -3.33 -2.56 -6.35
CA GLU A 31 -4.25 -3.61 -5.97
C GLU A 31 -5.03 -3.28 -4.68
N PHE A 32 -4.35 -2.75 -3.65
CA PHE A 32 -5.00 -2.32 -2.42
C PHE A 32 -6.01 -1.19 -2.67
N VAL A 33 -5.61 -0.15 -3.42
CA VAL A 33 -6.48 0.98 -3.74
C VAL A 33 -7.67 0.54 -4.59
N ALA A 34 -7.43 -0.33 -5.58
CA ALA A 34 -8.51 -0.89 -6.40
C ALA A 34 -9.50 -1.70 -5.56
N TRP A 35 -9.01 -2.49 -4.60
CA TRP A 35 -9.86 -3.26 -3.69
C TRP A 35 -10.67 -2.36 -2.75
N CYS A 36 -10.09 -1.26 -2.25
CA CYS A 36 -10.82 -0.32 -1.40
C CYS A 36 -11.99 0.36 -2.14
N GLY A 37 -11.91 0.47 -3.48
CA GLY A 37 -12.97 1.08 -4.29
C GLY A 37 -13.16 2.58 -4.05
N CYS A 38 -12.25 3.23 -3.33
CA CYS A 38 -12.32 4.64 -2.96
C CYS A 38 -11.01 5.39 -3.28
N ASP A 39 -11.02 6.71 -3.11
CA ASP A 39 -9.79 7.50 -3.24
C ASP A 39 -8.77 7.06 -2.17
N PRO A 40 -7.47 6.91 -2.49
CA PRO A 40 -6.45 6.53 -1.51
C PRO A 40 -6.48 7.38 -0.23
N ARG A 41 -6.81 8.66 -0.32
CA ARG A 41 -6.89 9.58 0.82
C ARG A 41 -8.05 9.26 1.77
N GLN A 42 -9.07 8.54 1.31
CA GLN A 42 -10.21 8.05 2.10
C GLN A 42 -9.95 6.67 2.73
N THR A 43 -8.89 5.97 2.32
CA THR A 43 -8.52 4.69 2.94
C THR A 43 -8.20 4.90 4.41
N GLY A 44 -8.25 3.86 5.24
CA GLY A 44 -8.06 4.00 6.70
C GLY A 44 -7.60 2.69 7.32
N ARG A 45 -7.38 2.67 8.64
CA ARG A 45 -6.94 1.46 9.35
C ARG A 45 -7.93 0.30 9.14
N GLY A 46 -9.23 0.59 9.17
CA GLY A 46 -10.29 -0.40 8.90
C GLY A 46 -10.21 -1.01 7.50
N HIS A 47 -9.86 -0.23 6.47
CA HIS A 47 -9.67 -0.75 5.12
C HIS A 47 -8.49 -1.74 5.06
N VAL A 48 -7.41 -1.45 5.78
CA VAL A 48 -6.23 -2.32 5.83
C VAL A 48 -6.58 -3.66 6.52
N HIS A 49 -7.27 -3.64 7.66
CA HIS A 49 -7.72 -4.86 8.32
C HIS A 49 -8.62 -5.71 7.43
N ARG A 50 -9.65 -5.10 6.84
CA ARG A 50 -10.59 -5.81 5.95
C ARG A 50 -9.90 -6.34 4.69
N TYR A 51 -8.93 -5.62 4.15
CA TYR A 51 -8.16 -6.06 2.99
C TYR A 51 -7.37 -7.34 3.29
N PHE A 52 -6.64 -7.39 4.40
CA PHE A 52 -5.88 -8.58 4.76
C PHE A 52 -6.78 -9.76 5.12
N ALA A 53 -7.85 -9.51 5.87
CA ALA A 53 -8.84 -10.54 6.20
C ALA A 53 -9.51 -11.14 4.95
N ALA A 54 -9.86 -10.30 3.97
CA ALA A 54 -10.51 -10.75 2.73
C ALA A 54 -9.57 -11.49 1.78
N LYS A 55 -8.27 -11.17 1.78
CA LYS A 55 -7.30 -11.76 0.86
C LYS A 55 -6.72 -13.09 1.33
N GLY A 56 -6.63 -13.32 2.65
CA GLY A 56 -6.08 -14.57 3.20
C GLY A 56 -4.64 -14.85 2.72
N TYR A 57 -3.81 -13.81 2.63
CA TYR A 57 -2.45 -13.95 2.09
C TYR A 57 -1.54 -14.79 2.97
N ALA A 58 -0.66 -15.58 2.35
CA ALA A 58 0.45 -16.20 3.03
C ALA A 58 1.33 -15.14 3.74
N PRO A 59 2.02 -15.47 4.85
CA PRO A 59 2.72 -14.48 5.68
C PRO A 59 3.73 -13.61 4.92
N THR A 60 4.46 -14.19 3.96
CA THR A 60 5.42 -13.47 3.11
C THR A 60 4.72 -12.49 2.18
N THR A 61 3.62 -12.90 1.54
CA THR A 61 2.80 -12.06 0.67
C THR A 61 2.12 -10.95 1.47
N ALA A 62 1.55 -11.26 2.64
CA ALA A 62 0.94 -10.29 3.53
C ALA A 62 1.96 -9.21 3.94
N ARG A 63 3.19 -9.61 4.26
CA ARG A 63 4.30 -8.71 4.57
C ARG A 63 4.63 -7.78 3.40
N ASP A 64 4.76 -8.30 2.19
CA ASP A 64 5.04 -7.49 0.99
C ASP A 64 3.93 -6.47 0.71
N HIS A 65 2.66 -6.88 0.86
CA HIS A 65 1.51 -5.98 0.75
C HIS A 65 1.52 -4.93 1.85
N TRP A 66 1.87 -5.30 3.09
CA TRP A 66 1.97 -4.36 4.19
C TRP A 66 3.05 -3.31 3.94
N TYR A 67 4.21 -3.68 3.41
CA TYR A 67 5.24 -2.70 3.02
C TYR A 67 4.76 -1.75 1.91
N ALA A 68 3.96 -2.24 0.97
CA ALA A 68 3.35 -1.40 -0.06
C ALA A 68 2.35 -0.39 0.56
N ILE A 69 1.47 -0.86 1.43
CA ILE A 69 0.48 -0.02 2.12
C ILE A 69 1.17 0.99 3.04
N ARG A 70 2.25 0.61 3.75
CA ARG A 70 3.05 1.51 4.59
C ARG A 70 3.69 2.62 3.78
N LEU A 71 4.17 2.31 2.57
CA LEU A 71 4.70 3.32 1.66
C LEU A 71 3.60 4.30 1.23
N LEU A 72 2.42 3.81 0.84
CA LEU A 72 1.26 4.66 0.55
C LEU A 72 0.90 5.55 1.76
N TRP A 73 0.88 4.98 2.97
CA TRP A 73 0.59 5.69 4.21
C TRP A 73 1.53 6.88 4.46
N ARG A 74 2.84 6.65 4.26
CA ARG A 74 3.87 7.68 4.38
C ARG A 74 3.75 8.76 3.31
N VAL A 75 3.50 8.37 2.06
CA VAL A 75 3.33 9.32 0.95
C VAL A 75 2.12 10.22 1.17
N MET A 76 1.06 9.71 1.81
CA MET A 76 -0.10 10.51 2.20
C MET A 76 0.14 11.38 3.44
N GLY A 77 1.36 11.39 4.00
CA GLY A 77 1.71 12.20 5.17
C GLY A 77 1.03 11.75 6.46
N ARG A 78 0.56 10.50 6.54
CA ARG A 78 -0.18 10.03 7.71
C ARG A 78 0.75 9.68 8.87
N PRO A 79 0.37 10.03 10.11
CA PRO A 79 1.16 9.68 11.28
C PRO A 79 1.12 8.17 11.54
N GLY A 80 2.23 7.66 12.08
CA GLY A 80 2.40 6.26 12.46
C GLY A 80 2.46 5.29 11.28
N GLU A 81 2.05 4.05 11.54
CA GLU A 81 2.09 2.95 10.56
C GLU A 81 0.67 2.40 10.33
N PRO A 82 0.38 1.86 9.14
CA PRO A 82 -0.83 1.08 8.95
C PRO A 82 -0.80 -0.17 9.84
N PRO A 83 -1.98 -0.69 10.23
CA PRO A 83 -2.04 -1.90 11.04
C PRO A 83 -1.34 -3.05 10.32
N ARG A 84 -0.62 -3.87 11.09
CA ARG A 84 0.05 -5.05 10.57
C ARG A 84 -0.99 -6.15 10.32
N PRO A 85 -0.82 -6.97 9.28
CA PRO A 85 -1.56 -8.22 9.19
C PRO A 85 -1.25 -9.06 10.43
N GLU A 86 -2.28 -9.65 11.03
CA GLU A 86 -2.11 -10.67 12.06
C GLU A 86 -1.52 -11.90 11.36
N SER A 87 -0.43 -12.43 11.92
CA SER A 87 0.32 -13.58 11.36
C SER A 87 -0.50 -14.86 11.42
#